data_AF-A0A6L5A3K8-F1
#
_entry.id   AF-A0A6L5A3K8-F1
#
_cell.length_a   1.000
_cell.length_b   1.000
_cell.length_c   1.000
_cell.angle_alpha   90.00
_cell.angle_beta   90.00
_cell.angle_gamma   90.00
#
_symmetry.space_group_name_H-M   'P 1'
#
loop_
_entity.id
_entity.type
_entity.pdbx_description
1 polymer ?
#
loop_
_entity_poly.entity_id
_entity_poly.type
_entity_poly.pdbx_seq_one_letter_code
_entity_poly.pdbx_strand_id
1 'polypeptide(L)'
;MRVLIIGYTQTDTYEEFKDYIRNRKYLATGDYVPTKHMFISKSGMTVEHISLRQHRRDALQQYLEVDVSPLALKHMKPSDLEWIQSLMIMGDD
;
A
#
# COMPACT_ATOMS: atom_id res chain seq x y z
N MET A 1 7.88 -8.62 -5.80
CA MET A 1 6.83 -8.76 -4.75
C MET A 1 6.35 -7.38 -4.37
N ARG A 2 5.04 -7.14 -4.29
CA ARG A 2 4.48 -5.80 -4.08
C ARG A 2 3.58 -5.74 -2.85
N VAL A 3 3.69 -4.64 -2.12
CA VAL A 3 2.87 -4.32 -0.95
C VAL A 3 2.27 -2.95 -1.18
N LEU A 4 0.97 -2.79 -0.89
CA LEU A 4 0.28 -1.50 -0.94
C LEU A 4 -0.10 -1.08 0.47
N ILE A 5 0.15 0.19 0.80
CA ILE A 5 -0.32 0.83 2.04
C ILE A 5 -1.39 1.85 1.67
N ILE A 6 -2.56 1.72 2.29
CA ILE A 6 -3.71 2.58 2.03
C ILE A 6 -4.03 3.38 3.29
N GLY A 7 -3.79 4.70 3.24
CA GLY A 7 -4.24 5.62 4.28
C GLY A 7 -5.50 6.39 3.88
N TYR A 8 -6.12 7.12 4.82
CA TYR A 8 -7.31 7.93 4.52
C TYR A 8 -6.96 9.25 3.84
N THR A 9 -5.83 9.85 4.22
CA THR A 9 -5.28 11.09 3.66
C THR A 9 -3.84 10.87 3.23
N GLN A 10 -3.25 11.78 2.47
CA GLN A 10 -1.84 11.69 2.09
C GLN A 10 -0.89 11.66 3.30
N THR A 11 -1.18 12.48 4.32
CA THR A 11 -0.39 12.51 5.56
C THR A 11 -0.48 11.19 6.30
N ASP A 12 -1.71 10.71 6.55
CA ASP A 12 -1.97 9.41 7.19
C ASP A 12 -1.26 8.27 6.46
N THR A 13 -1.41 8.22 5.14
CA THR A 13 -0.75 7.23 4.27
C THR A 13 0.78 7.25 4.44
N TYR A 14 1.39 8.44 4.49
CA TYR A 14 2.83 8.57 4.59
C TYR A 14 3.37 8.20 5.98
N GLU A 15 2.62 8.47 7.05
CA GLU A 15 2.98 8.02 8.40
C GLU A 15 2.96 6.50 8.50
N GLU A 16 1.89 5.85 8.05
CA GLU A 16 1.77 4.38 8.01
C GLU A 16 2.88 3.75 7.16
N PHE A 17 3.20 4.35 6.02
CA PHE A 17 4.32 3.92 5.18
C PHE A 17 5.67 3.96 5.92
N LYS A 18 5.96 5.05 6.65
CA LYS A 18 7.20 5.16 7.43
C LYS A 18 7.25 4.10 8.52
N ASP A 19 6.16 3.89 9.23
CA ASP A 19 6.09 2.92 10.32
C ASP A 19 6.25 1.48 9.79
N TYR A 20 5.61 1.16 8.67
CA TYR A 20 5.77 -0.13 7.99
C TYR A 20 7.25 -0.41 7.63
N ILE A 21 7.92 0.55 6.99
CA ILE A 21 9.34 0.40 6.60
C ILE A 21 10.24 0.29 7.84
N ARG A 22 10.00 1.11 8.87
CA ARG A 22 10.78 1.13 10.11
C ARG A 22 10.69 -0.21 10.86
N ASN A 23 9.50 -0.79 10.91
CA ASN A 23 9.26 -2.06 11.60
C ASN A 23 9.85 -3.26 10.84
N ARG A 24 10.00 -3.16 9.52
CA ARG A 24 10.59 -4.20 8.67
C ARG A 24 12.04 -3.86 8.32
N LYS A 25 12.95 -4.10 9.28
CA LYS A 25 14.40 -3.81 9.15
C LYS A 25 15.06 -4.38 7.89
N TYR A 26 14.58 -5.49 7.34
CA TYR A 26 15.09 -6.08 6.09
C TYR A 26 14.73 -5.26 4.83
N LEU A 27 13.73 -4.38 4.92
CA LEU A 27 13.36 -3.43 3.87
C LEU A 27 14.08 -2.10 3.99
N ALA A 28 14.68 -1.78 5.13
CA ALA A 28 15.33 -0.49 5.37
C ALA A 28 16.55 -0.22 4.47
N THR A 29 16.92 -1.15 3.59
CA THR A 29 17.93 -0.94 2.54
C THR A 29 17.23 -0.87 1.18
N GLY A 30 17.19 0.32 0.58
CA GLY A 30 16.52 0.57 -0.69
C GLY A 30 16.35 2.05 -0.97
N ASP A 31 15.68 2.35 -2.08
CA ASP A 31 15.49 3.70 -2.59
C ASP A 31 14.02 4.09 -2.53
N TYR A 32 13.74 5.26 -1.95
CA TYR A 32 12.42 5.87 -1.99
C TYR A 32 12.30 6.73 -3.24
N VAL A 33 11.20 6.57 -3.98
CA VAL A 33 10.85 7.33 -5.18
C VAL A 33 9.59 8.17 -4.88
N PRO A 34 9.76 9.42 -4.38
CA PRO A 34 8.65 10.23 -3.89
C PRO A 34 7.58 10.50 -4.95
N THR A 35 8.01 10.73 -6.19
CA THR A 35 7.11 11.04 -7.32
C THR A 35 6.14 9.90 -7.68
N LYS A 36 6.47 8.67 -7.27
CA LYS A 36 5.63 7.49 -7.50
C LYS A 36 4.97 6.97 -6.22
N HIS A 37 5.21 7.62 -5.08
CA HIS A 37 4.77 7.16 -3.76
C HIS A 37 5.15 5.69 -3.53
N MET A 38 6.43 5.38 -3.77
CA MET A 38 6.92 4.00 -3.84
C MET A 38 8.32 3.90 -3.25
N PHE A 39 8.60 2.79 -2.57
CA PHE A 39 9.91 2.38 -2.10
C PHE A 39 10.31 1.05 -2.74
N ILE A 40 11.57 0.92 -3.13
CA ILE A 40 12.12 -0.29 -3.73
C ILE A 40 13.27 -0.78 -2.85
N SER A 41 13.07 -1.91 -2.17
CA SER A 41 14.14 -2.54 -1.39
C SER A 41 15.20 -3.14 -2.32
N LYS A 42 16.43 -3.29 -1.81
CA LYS A 42 17.50 -4.01 -2.52
C LYS A 42 17.17 -5.46 -2.81
N SER A 43 16.26 -6.06 -2.04
CA SER A 43 15.74 -7.41 -2.28
C SER A 43 14.69 -7.50 -3.40
N GLY A 44 14.36 -6.38 -4.06
CA GLY A 44 13.37 -6.34 -5.14
C GLY A 44 11.92 -6.32 -4.64
N MET A 45 11.69 -5.97 -3.38
CA MET A 45 10.37 -5.73 -2.84
C MET A 45 9.96 -4.28 -3.09
N THR A 46 8.74 -4.10 -3.58
CA THR A 46 8.17 -2.78 -3.84
C THR A 46 7.08 -2.49 -2.83
N VAL A 47 7.19 -1.37 -2.12
CA VAL A 47 6.16 -0.87 -1.20
C VAL A 47 5.60 0.40 -1.79
N GLU A 48 4.32 0.38 -2.12
CA GLU A 48 3.59 1.53 -2.63
C GLU A 48 2.67 2.08 -1.56
N HIS A 49 2.36 3.36 -1.63
CA HIS A 49 1.39 3.96 -0.72
C HIS A 49 0.45 4.92 -1.46
N ILE A 50 -0.81 4.90 -1.08
CA ILE A 50 -1.88 5.71 -1.69
C ILE A 50 -2.93 6.10 -0.65
N SER A 51 -3.58 7.24 -0.83
CA SER A 51 -4.76 7.57 -0.03
C SER A 51 -6.04 6.99 -0.63
N LEU A 52 -6.97 6.55 0.22
CA LEU A 52 -8.29 6.04 -0.15
C LEU A 52 -9.06 7.05 -1.03
N ARG A 53 -8.84 8.35 -0.81
CA ARG A 53 -9.44 9.43 -1.61
C ARG A 53 -8.91 9.51 -3.05
N GLN A 54 -7.75 8.91 -3.33
CA GLN A 54 -7.13 8.85 -4.66
C GLN A 54 -7.51 7.56 -5.40
N HIS A 55 -8.73 7.04 -5.17
CA HIS A 55 -9.39 5.84 -5.74
C HIS A 55 -9.34 5.77 -7.28
N ARG A 56 -8.15 5.65 -7.87
CA ARG A 56 -7.87 5.74 -9.31
C ARG A 56 -6.63 4.97 -9.77
N ARG A 57 -6.01 4.13 -8.93
CA ARG A 57 -4.97 3.22 -9.46
C ARG A 57 -5.67 2.08 -10.19
N ASP A 58 -5.35 1.94 -11.48
CA ASP A 58 -5.81 0.85 -12.33
C ASP A 58 -5.57 -0.48 -11.62
N ALA A 59 -6.62 -1.30 -11.51
CA ALA A 59 -6.63 -2.63 -10.88
C ALA A 59 -5.73 -3.68 -11.59
N LEU A 60 -4.82 -3.24 -12.46
CA LEU A 60 -3.88 -4.09 -13.20
C LEU A 60 -2.67 -4.51 -12.36
N GLN A 61 -2.45 -3.88 -11.21
CA GLN A 61 -1.35 -4.23 -10.32
C GLN A 61 -1.87 -5.10 -9.17
N GLN A 62 -1.43 -6.35 -9.14
CA GLN A 62 -1.72 -7.25 -8.04
C GLN A 62 -0.66 -7.11 -6.94
N TYR A 63 -1.13 -7.07 -5.70
CA TYR A 63 -0.31 -6.95 -4.50
C TYR A 63 -0.36 -8.25 -3.69
N LEU A 64 0.78 -8.63 -3.11
CA LEU A 64 0.85 -9.76 -2.19
C LEU A 64 0.20 -9.40 -0.85
N GLU A 65 0.35 -8.15 -0.44
CA GLU A 65 -0.12 -7.64 0.83
C GLU A 65 -0.70 -6.23 0.61
N VAL A 66 -1.88 -5.98 1.18
CA VAL A 66 -2.48 -4.64 1.25
C VAL A 66 -2.69 -4.33 2.73
N ASP A 67 -2.00 -3.31 3.22
CA ASP A 67 -2.14 -2.79 4.58
C ASP A 67 -3.02 -1.54 4.54
N VAL A 68 -3.98 -1.45 5.45
CA VAL A 68 -4.98 -0.38 5.47
C VAL A 68 -4.95 0.28 6.83
N SER A 69 -4.72 1.60 6.83
CA SER A 69 -4.61 2.36 8.07
C SER A 69 -5.90 2.26 8.90
N PRO A 70 -5.81 2.32 10.24
CA PRO A 70 -6.99 2.36 11.10
C PRO A 70 -7.95 3.50 10.75
N LEU A 71 -7.42 4.64 10.30
CA LEU A 71 -8.22 5.78 9.87
C LEU A 71 -8.95 5.50 8.55
N ALA A 72 -8.30 4.82 7.59
CA ALA A 72 -8.94 4.41 6.35
C ALA A 72 -10.05 3.38 6.60
N LEU A 73 -9.80 2.38 7.44
CA LEU A 73 -10.81 1.37 7.83
C LEU A 73 -12.07 2.00 8.41
N LYS A 74 -11.93 3.05 9.25
CA LYS A 74 -13.06 3.77 9.84
C LYS A 74 -13.95 4.48 8.81
N HIS A 75 -13.37 4.89 7.69
CA HIS A 75 -14.06 5.66 6.65
C HIS A 75 -14.36 4.86 5.39
N MET A 76 -14.04 3.57 5.40
CA MET A 76 -14.20 2.67 4.27
C MET A 76 -15.68 2.43 3.95
N LYS A 77 -16.02 2.48 2.66
CA LYS A 77 -17.31 2.07 2.13
C LYS A 77 -17.23 0.63 1.61
N PRO A 78 -18.36 -0.08 1.46
CA PRO A 78 -18.37 -1.41 0.86
C PRO A 78 -17.66 -1.49 -0.50
N SER A 79 -17.81 -0.48 -1.36
CA SER A 79 -17.10 -0.40 -2.66
C SER A 79 -15.58 -0.30 -2.53
N ASP A 80 -15.07 0.31 -1.46
CA ASP A 80 -13.64 0.41 -1.21
C ASP A 80 -13.07 -0.95 -0.80
N LEU A 81 -13.85 -1.75 -0.06
CA LEU A 81 -13.48 -3.12 0.31
C LEU A 81 -13.41 -4.03 -0.92
N GLU A 82 -14.42 -3.98 -1.80
CA GLU A 82 -14.43 -4.72 -3.07
C GLU A 82 -13.23 -4.36 -3.94
N TRP A 83 -12.91 -3.06 -4.02
CA TRP A 83 -11.72 -2.58 -4.70
C TRP A 83 -10.44 -3.14 -4.08
N ILE A 84 -10.26 -3.06 -2.76
CA ILE A 84 -9.08 -3.61 -2.07
C ILE A 84 -8.94 -5.12 -2.31
N GLN A 85 -10.04 -5.87 -2.25
CA GLN A 85 -10.03 -7.30 -2.54
C GLN A 85 -9.60 -7.58 -3.98
N SER A 86 -10.04 -6.76 -4.95
CA SER A 86 -9.61 -6.88 -6.36
C SER A 86 -8.12 -6.64 -6.58
N LEU A 87 -7.44 -5.95 -5.66
CA LEU A 87 -6.01 -5.65 -5.75
C LEU A 87 -5.12 -6.78 -5.22
N MET A 88 -5.65 -7.70 -4.43
CA MET A 88 -4.87 -8.77 -3.84
C MET A 88 -4.73 -9.92 -4.84
N ILE A 89 -3.55 -10.57 -4.84
CA ILE A 89 -3.41 -11.89 -5.49
C ILE A 89 -4.27 -12.87 -4.68
N MET A 90 -5.52 -13.08 -5.10
CA MET A 90 -6.31 -14.20 -4.61
C MET A 90 -5.77 -15.44 -5.33
N GLY A 91 -5.19 -16.37 -4.58
CA GLY A 91 -4.77 -17.64 -5.14
C GLY A 91 -6.00 -18.34 -5.72
N ASP A 92 -6.02 -18.56 -7.03
CA ASP A 92 -6.80 -19.64 -7.60
C ASP A 92 -6.10 -20.94 -7.15
N ASP A 93 -6.77 -21.71 -6.28
CA ASP A 93 -6.36 -23.09 -5.93
C ASP A 93 -6.27 -23.98 -7.18
#